data_AF-A0A2P8AW07-F1
#
_entry.id   AF-A0A2P8AW07-F1
#
_cell.length_a   1.000
_cell.length_b   1.000
_cell.length_c   1.000
_cell.angle_alpha   90.00
_cell.angle_beta   90.00
_cell.angle_gamma   90.00
#
_symmetry.space_group_name_H-M   'P 1'
#
loop_
_entity.id
_entity.type
_entity.pdbx_description
1 polymer ?
#
loop_
_entity_poly.entity_id
_entity_poly.type
_entity_poly.pdbx_seq_one_letter_code
_entity_poly.pdbx_strand_id
1 'polypeptide(L)'
;MKIHDPASQAMQKDYDVTDIERLMGKRDWKSYDDVIKWLKKEGDEDRRFTPGEVQHMIDDFSRARDKGMDFPHEPEQLYKKLKSSR
;
A
#
# COMPACT_ATOMS: atom_id res chain seq x y z
N MET A 1 29.23 1.35 -10.69
CA MET A 1 28.47 1.40 -9.42
C MET A 1 27.81 0.05 -9.21
N LYS A 2 28.23 -0.73 -8.22
CA LYS A 2 27.51 -1.95 -7.80
C LYS A 2 26.57 -1.53 -6.67
N ILE A 3 25.34 -1.17 -7.02
CA ILE A 3 24.31 -0.76 -6.06
C ILE A 3 23.58 -2.03 -5.61
N HIS A 4 24.24 -2.86 -4.81
CA HIS A 4 23.56 -3.91 -4.04
C HIS A 4 23.54 -3.46 -2.59
N ASP A 5 22.97 -2.28 -2.35
CA ASP A 5 22.66 -1.83 -1.01
C ASP A 5 21.24 -2.35 -0.65
N PRO A 6 21.08 -3.11 0.45
CA PRO A 6 19.79 -3.66 0.84
C PRO A 6 18.69 -2.61 1.06
N ALA A 7 19.05 -1.39 1.47
CA ALA A 7 18.06 -0.32 1.63
C ALA A 7 17.55 0.15 0.27
N SER A 8 18.42 0.21 -0.75
CA SER A 8 18.00 0.52 -2.12
C SER A 8 17.02 -0.51 -2.69
N GLN A 9 17.16 -1.79 -2.33
CA GLN A 9 16.19 -2.82 -2.70
C GLN A 9 14.86 -2.68 -1.95
N ALA A 10 14.89 -2.34 -0.65
CA ALA A 10 13.69 -2.08 0.14
C ALA A 10 12.91 -0.84 -0.36
N MET A 11 13.59 0.16 -0.93
CA MET A 11 12.93 1.33 -1.54
C MET A 11 12.30 1.04 -2.91
N GLN A 12 12.72 -0.03 -3.59
CA GLN A 12 12.19 -0.43 -4.90
C GLN A 12 11.17 -1.57 -4.83
N LYS A 13 10.98 -2.15 -3.63
CA LYS A 13 10.08 -3.29 -3.45
C LYS A 13 8.64 -2.82 -3.59
N ASP A 14 7.91 -3.43 -4.52
CA ASP A 14 6.47 -3.24 -4.64
C ASP A 14 5.72 -4.14 -3.66
N TYR A 15 4.50 -3.73 -3.30
CA TYR A 15 3.62 -4.50 -2.42
C TYR A 15 2.88 -5.60 -3.18
N ASP A 16 2.61 -6.69 -2.48
CA ASP A 16 1.82 -7.81 -2.95
C ASP A 16 0.46 -7.92 -2.23
N VAL A 17 -0.31 -8.98 -2.55
CA VAL A 17 -1.62 -9.20 -1.94
C VAL A 17 -1.52 -9.45 -0.43
N THR A 18 -0.44 -10.09 0.04
CA THR A 18 -0.23 -10.39 1.46
C THR A 18 0.02 -9.11 2.26
N ASP A 19 0.61 -8.09 1.64
CA ASP A 19 0.74 -6.76 2.26
C ASP A 19 -0.61 -6.08 2.43
N ILE A 20 -1.51 -6.21 1.44
CA ILE A 20 -2.88 -5.72 1.55
C ILE A 20 -3.67 -6.50 2.60
N GLU A 21 -3.56 -7.82 2.68
CA GLU A 21 -4.17 -8.62 3.74
C GLU A 21 -3.71 -8.18 5.13
N ARG A 22 -2.40 -7.95 5.30
CA ARG A 22 -1.84 -7.43 6.55
C ARG A 22 -2.39 -6.05 6.87
N LEU A 23 -2.44 -5.14 5.88
CA LEU A 23 -2.97 -3.80 6.04
C LEU A 23 -4.44 -3.85 6.48
N MET A 24 -5.27 -4.61 5.76
CA MET A 24 -6.69 -4.79 6.06
C MET A 24 -6.94 -5.46 7.42
N GLY A 25 -6.02 -6.31 7.89
CA GLY A 25 -6.07 -6.92 9.22
C GLY A 25 -5.67 -6.00 10.38
N LYS A 26 -5.10 -4.81 10.14
CA LYS A 26 -4.66 -3.91 11.21
C LYS A 26 -5.80 -3.15 11.86
N ARG A 27 -6.74 -2.65 11.05
CA ARG A 27 -7.84 -1.79 11.47
C ARG A 27 -9.03 -1.99 10.52
N ASP A 28 -10.21 -1.63 11.00
CA ASP A 28 -11.41 -1.60 10.18
C ASP A 28 -11.46 -0.30 9.37
N TRP A 29 -10.91 -0.35 8.15
CA TRP A 29 -10.82 0.80 7.24
C TRP A 29 -12.16 1.13 6.60
N LYS A 30 -12.49 2.42 6.53
CA LYS A 30 -13.78 2.89 5.97
C LYS A 30 -13.65 3.54 4.60
N SER A 31 -12.45 3.96 4.22
CA SER A 31 -12.20 4.67 2.97
C SER A 31 -10.73 4.59 2.55
N TYR A 32 -10.45 4.93 1.29
CA TYR A 32 -9.08 5.10 0.83
C TYR A 32 -8.34 6.20 1.60
N ASP A 33 -9.02 7.29 1.98
CA ASP A 33 -8.40 8.39 2.71
C ASP A 33 -7.94 7.98 4.11
N ASP A 34 -8.71 7.12 4.80
CA ASP A 34 -8.32 6.59 6.11
C ASP A 34 -7.04 5.76 6.01
N VAL A 35 -6.96 4.91 4.98
CA VAL A 35 -5.78 4.08 4.71
C VAL A 35 -4.57 4.94 4.36
N ILE A 36 -4.71 5.90 3.43
CA ILE A 36 -3.63 6.81 3.01
C ILE A 36 -3.12 7.61 4.20
N LYS A 37 -4.03 8.14 5.03
CA LYS A 37 -3.67 8.91 6.22
C LYS A 37 -2.87 8.06 7.21
N TRP A 38 -3.24 6.79 7.38
CA TRP A 38 -2.49 5.88 8.23
C TRP A 38 -1.12 5.54 7.64
N LEU A 39 -1.05 5.15 6.36
CA LEU A 39 0.21 4.82 5.70
C LEU A 39 1.23 5.97 5.78
N LYS A 40 0.78 7.21 5.58
CA LYS A 40 1.64 8.41 5.70
C LYS A 40 2.15 8.68 7.11
N LYS A 41 1.42 8.22 8.13
CA LYS A 41 1.75 8.52 9.54
C LYS A 41 2.52 7.37 10.20
N GLU A 42 2.13 6.14 9.91
CA GLU A 42 2.54 4.94 10.65
C GLU A 42 3.09 3.85 9.72
N GLY A 43 2.94 3.98 8.39
CA GLY A 43 3.34 2.94 7.43
C GLY A 43 4.84 2.63 7.48
N ASP A 44 5.69 3.65 7.53
CA ASP A 44 7.15 3.50 7.62
C ASP A 44 7.63 3.00 8.99
N GLU A 45 6.82 3.21 10.05
CA GLU A 45 7.12 2.70 11.40
C GLU A 45 6.74 1.21 11.53
N ASP A 46 5.87 0.72 10.66
CA ASP A 46 5.45 -0.66 10.63
C ASP A 46 6.52 -1.54 9.98
N ARG A 47 7.31 -2.23 10.81
CA ARG A 47 8.41 -3.12 10.37
C ARG A 47 7.98 -4.26 9.44
N ARG A 48 6.68 -4.45 9.18
CA ARG A 48 6.17 -5.43 8.23
C ARG A 48 6.10 -4.89 6.80
N PHE A 49 6.18 -3.58 6.62
CA PHE A 49 6.26 -2.93 5.33
C PHE A 49 7.64 -2.33 5.13
N THR A 50 8.13 -2.43 3.91
CA THR A 50 9.29 -1.67 3.44
C THR A 50 8.84 -0.27 3.00
N PRO A 51 9.72 0.73 3.03
CA PRO A 51 9.38 2.06 2.55
C PRO A 51 8.87 2.09 1.10
N GLY A 52 9.40 1.21 0.23
CA GLY A 52 8.91 1.06 -1.15
C GLY A 52 7.46 0.59 -1.21
N GLU A 53 7.10 -0.43 -0.42
CA GLU A 53 5.74 -0.95 -0.34
C GLU A 53 4.77 0.12 0.16
N VAL A 54 5.14 0.88 1.19
CA VAL A 54 4.34 1.99 1.74
C VAL A 54 4.10 3.06 0.67
N GLN A 55 5.15 3.50 -0.01
CA GLN A 55 5.03 4.52 -1.05
C GLN A 55 4.15 4.04 -2.21
N HIS A 56 4.38 2.83 -2.70
CA HIS A 56 3.58 2.25 -3.78
C HIS A 56 2.12 2.05 -3.40
N MET A 57 1.83 1.65 -2.16
CA MET A 57 0.47 1.61 -1.65
C MET A 57 -0.15 3.01 -1.65
N ILE A 58 0.50 4.02 -1.05
CA ILE A 58 -0.03 5.39 -1.01
C ILE A 58 -0.39 5.89 -2.41
N ASP A 59 0.48 5.66 -3.40
CA ASP A 59 0.25 6.10 -4.77
C ASP A 59 -0.98 5.42 -5.40
N ASP A 60 -1.10 4.10 -5.26
CA ASP A 60 -2.22 3.34 -5.84
C ASP A 60 -3.55 3.62 -5.13
N PHE A 61 -3.53 3.72 -3.80
CA PHE A 61 -4.69 4.12 -3.01
C PHE A 61 -5.17 5.53 -3.40
N SER A 62 -4.24 6.46 -3.61
CA SER A 62 -4.56 7.82 -4.07
C SER A 62 -5.16 7.80 -5.48
N ARG A 63 -4.58 7.04 -6.41
CA ARG A 63 -5.12 6.87 -7.77
C ARG A 63 -6.54 6.29 -7.76
N ALA A 64 -6.80 5.25 -6.97
CA ALA A 64 -8.12 4.62 -6.88
C ALA A 64 -9.17 5.58 -6.31
N ARG A 65 -8.80 6.37 -5.28
CA ARG A 65 -9.64 7.43 -4.73
C ARG A 65 -9.94 8.52 -5.76
N ASP A 66 -8.93 9.02 -6.46
CA ASP A 66 -9.08 10.11 -7.43
C ASP A 66 -9.93 9.69 -8.64
N LYS A 67 -9.97 8.39 -8.95
CA LYS A 67 -10.87 7.78 -9.93
C LYS A 67 -12.29 7.55 -9.41
N GLY A 68 -12.57 7.87 -8.15
CA GLY A 68 -13.89 7.68 -7.53
C GLY A 68 -14.30 6.20 -7.40
N MET A 69 -13.34 5.29 -7.28
CA MET A 69 -13.66 3.85 -7.18
C MET A 69 -14.27 3.51 -5.82
N ASP A 70 -15.15 2.52 -5.76
CA ASP A 70 -15.66 2.02 -4.47
C ASP A 70 -14.56 1.28 -3.69
N PHE A 71 -14.51 1.50 -2.38
CA PHE A 71 -13.59 0.83 -1.44
C PHE A 71 -14.04 -0.61 -1.13
N PRO A 72 -13.33 -1.65 -1.60
CA PRO A 72 -13.64 -3.03 -1.26
C PRO A 72 -13.15 -3.39 0.14
N HIS A 73 -13.92 -4.22 0.84
CA HIS A 73 -13.53 -4.75 2.16
C HIS A 73 -12.78 -6.08 2.05
N GLU A 74 -12.83 -6.74 0.89
CA GLU A 74 -12.11 -7.98 0.60
C GLU A 74 -10.68 -7.67 0.10
N PRO A 75 -9.61 -8.16 0.77
CA PRO A 75 -8.22 -7.82 0.44
C PRO A 75 -7.82 -8.14 -1.00
N GLU A 76 -8.19 -9.32 -1.52
CA GLU A 76 -7.87 -9.70 -2.90
C GLU A 76 -8.53 -8.78 -3.92
N GLN A 77 -9.78 -8.37 -3.66
CA GLN A 77 -10.50 -7.48 -4.56
C GLN A 77 -9.89 -6.07 -4.52
N LEU A 78 -9.54 -5.60 -3.33
CA LEU A 78 -8.84 -4.33 -3.14
C LEU A 78 -7.50 -4.35 -3.89
N TYR A 79 -6.68 -5.38 -3.70
CA TYR A 79 -5.41 -5.54 -4.42
C TYR A 79 -5.58 -5.49 -5.94
N LYS A 80 -6.54 -6.27 -6.49
CA LYS A 80 -6.83 -6.26 -7.93
C LYS A 80 -7.27 -4.89 -8.41
N LYS A 81 -8.15 -4.19 -7.68
CA LYS A 81 -8.58 -2.83 -8.03
C LYS A 81 -7.41 -1.86 -8.04
N LEU A 82 -6.58 -1.85 -6.99
CA LEU A 82 -5.41 -0.98 -6.88
C LEU A 82 -4.44 -1.18 -8.04
N LYS A 83 -4.07 -2.44 -8.35
CA LYS A 83 -3.15 -2.74 -9.46
C LYS A 83 -3.76 -2.45 -10.83
N SER A 84 -5.07 -2.64 -11.01
CA SER A 84 -5.76 -2.28 -12.26
C SER A 84 -5.84 -0.77 -12.51
N SER A 85 -5.61 0.04 -11.46
CA SER A 85 -5.66 1.49 -11.52
C SER A 85 -4.32 2.16 -11.89
N ARG A 86 -3.23 1.38 -12.02
CA ARG A 86 -1.91 1.87 -12.44
C ARG A 86 -1.85 2.25 -13.92
#